data_AF-A0A2G2W4A0-F1
#
_entry.id   AF-A0A2G2W4A0-F1
#
_cell.length_a   1.000
_cell.length_b   1.000
_cell.length_c   1.000
_cell.angle_alpha   90.00
_cell.angle_beta   90.00
_cell.angle_gamma   90.00
#
_symmetry.space_group_name_H-M   'P 1'
#
loop_
_entity.id
_entity.type
_entity.pdbx_description
1 polymer ?
#
loop_
_entity_poly.entity_id
_entity_poly.type
_entity_poly.pdbx_seq_one_letter_code
_entity_poly.pdbx_strand_id
1 'polypeptide(L)' 'MKTDVKMKVYTLDEDESWQLFAKNVGDIVNLAQNHPLAKEIARECDGLPLAIIVIGSSMRGQTRVEL' A
#
# COMPACT_ATOMS: atom_id res chain seq x y z
N MET A 1 -6.52 -0.88 -29.43
CA MET A 1 -5.05 -0.88 -29.66
C MET A 1 -4.46 -2.07 -28.92
N LYS A 2 -3.94 -3.06 -29.64
CA LYS A 2 -3.05 -4.07 -29.06
C LYS A 2 -1.65 -3.66 -29.49
N THR A 3 -0.75 -3.49 -28.53
CA THR A 3 0.66 -3.21 -28.76
C THR A 3 1.40 -4.54 -28.63
N ASP A 4 2.34 -4.80 -29.53
CA ASP A 4 3.17 -6.01 -29.51
C ASP A 4 4.49 -5.81 -28.73
N VAL A 5 4.62 -4.68 -28.01
CA VAL A 5 5.82 -4.35 -27.24
C VAL A 5 5.70 -4.93 -25.84
N LYS A 6 6.61 -5.86 -25.51
CA LYS A 6 6.77 -6.37 -24.15
C LYS A 6 7.53 -5.35 -23.31
N MET A 7 6.90 -4.84 -22.26
CA MET A 7 7.57 -4.06 -21.21
C MET A 7 7.70 -4.89 -19.93
N LYS A 8 8.87 -4.83 -19.30
CA LYS A 8 9.05 -5.42 -17.97
C LYS A 8 8.60 -4.40 -16.93
N VAL A 9 7.70 -4.83 -16.05
CA VAL A 9 7.26 -4.05 -14.89
C VAL A 9 8.04 -4.54 -13.68
N TYR A 10 8.56 -3.61 -12.90
CA TYR A 10 9.27 -3.89 -11.66
C TYR A 10 8.36 -3.59 -10.47
N THR A 11 8.65 -4.23 -9.33
CA THR A 11 8.06 -3.86 -8.06
C THR A 11 8.57 -2.49 -7.61
N LEU A 12 7.79 -1.84 -6.76
CA LEU A 12 8.16 -0.60 -6.12
C LEU A 12 9.21 -0.85 -5.03
N ASP A 13 10.05 0.14 -4.77
CA ASP A 13 10.89 0.12 -3.58
C ASP A 13 10.07 0.38 -2.31
N GLU A 14 10.72 0.30 -1.14
CA GLU A 14 10.04 0.44 0.15
C GLU A 14 9.41 1.84 0.35
N ASP A 15 10.08 2.90 -0.11
CA ASP A 15 9.61 4.28 0.04
C ASP A 15 8.45 4.56 -0.91
N GLU A 16 8.55 4.13 -2.17
CA GLU A 16 7.46 4.19 -3.15
C GLU A 16 6.25 3.38 -2.67
N SER A 17 6.48 2.20 -2.10
CA SER A 17 5.43 1.34 -1.55
C SER A 17 4.72 2.00 -0.39
N TRP A 18 5.48 2.59 0.54
CA TRP A 18 4.93 3.33 1.67
C TRP A 18 4.10 4.54 1.22
N GLN A 19 4.61 5.33 0.29
CA GLN A 19 3.91 6.50 -0.25
C GLN A 19 2.60 6.10 -0.93
N LEU A 20 2.62 5.04 -1.75
CA LEU A 20 1.41 4.52 -2.40
C LEU A 20 0.43 3.97 -1.37
N PHE A 21 0.90 3.23 -0.37
CA PHE A 21 0.07 2.70 0.71
C PHE A 21 -0.61 3.83 1.50
N ALA A 22 0.15 4.80 1.99
CA ALA A 22 -0.33 5.93 2.77
C ALA A 22 -1.39 6.74 2.02
N LYS A 23 -1.21 6.94 0.71
CA LYS A 23 -2.20 7.58 -0.16
C LYS A 23 -3.53 6.82 -0.22
N ASN A 24 -3.51 5.49 -0.15
CA ASN A 24 -4.71 4.66 -0.26
C ASN A 24 -5.45 4.52 1.09
N VAL A 25 -4.71 4.37 2.19
CA VAL A 25 -5.29 4.32 3.56
C VAL A 25 -5.92 5.66 3.96
N GLY A 26 -5.31 6.77 3.57
CA GLY A 26 -5.75 8.12 3.95
C GLY A 26 -5.30 8.52 5.36
N ASP A 27 -6.07 9.38 6.02
CA ASP A 27 -5.66 10.05 7.27
C ASP A 27 -5.39 9.13 8.46
N ILE A 28 -5.80 7.85 8.39
CA ILE A 28 -5.57 6.85 9.45
C ILE A 28 -4.08 6.56 9.67
N VAL A 29 -3.25 6.68 8.63
CA VAL A 29 -1.79 6.48 8.74
C VAL A 29 -1.13 7.54 9.65
N ASN A 30 -1.75 8.71 9.78
CA ASN A 30 -1.22 9.79 10.63
C ASN A 30 -1.52 9.59 12.13
N LEU A 31 -2.33 8.58 12.50
CA LEU A 31 -2.51 8.18 13.88
C LEU A 31 -1.25 7.46 14.36
N ALA A 32 -0.48 8.09 15.25
CA ALA A 32 0.84 7.61 15.71
C ALA A 32 0.87 6.14 16.16
N GLN A 33 -0.25 5.64 16.71
CA GLN A 33 -0.38 4.24 17.15
C GLN A 33 -0.44 3.24 15.99
N ASN A 34 -0.98 3.63 14.85
CA ASN A 34 -1.17 2.76 13.69
C ASN A 34 0.04 2.76 12.75
N HIS A 35 0.93 3.74 12.88
CA HIS A 35 2.03 3.95 11.95
C HIS A 35 3.02 2.77 11.85
N PRO A 36 3.44 2.10 12.96
CA PRO A 36 4.31 0.92 12.86
C PRO A 36 3.63 -0.26 12.15
N LEU A 37 2.39 -0.58 12.51
CA LEU A 37 1.62 -1.67 11.90
C LEU A 37 1.31 -1.38 10.42
N ALA A 38 0.94 -0.13 10.09
CA ALA A 38 0.71 0.30 8.72
C ALA A 38 1.96 0.13 7.85
N LYS A 39 3.15 0.42 8.39
CA LYS A 39 4.41 0.18 7.68
C LYS A 39 4.70 -1.31 7.49
N GLU A 40 4.40 -2.13 8.48
CA GLU A 40 4.55 -3.59 8.38
C GLU A 40 3.63 -4.16 7.30
N ILE A 41 2.34 -3.79 7.30
CA ILE A 41 1.38 -4.19 6.27
C ILE A 41 1.84 -3.74 4.87
N ALA A 42 2.36 -2.51 4.73
CA ALA A 42 2.88 -2.03 3.46
C ALA A 42 4.09 -2.86 2.97
N ARG A 43 4.96 -3.30 3.89
CA ARG A 43 6.10 -4.18 3.58
C ARG A 43 5.66 -5.57 3.14
N GLU A 44 4.64 -6.13 3.77
CA GLU A 44 4.07 -7.43 3.37
C GLU A 44 3.46 -7.44 1.96
N CYS A 45 3.19 -6.26 1.37
CA CYS A 45 2.76 -6.16 -0.01
C CYS A 45 3.90 -6.32 -1.04
N ASP A 46 5.16 -6.43 -0.59
CA ASP A 46 6.36 -6.75 -1.39
C ASP A 46 6.51 -5.89 -2.67
N GLY A 47 6.20 -4.60 -2.55
CA GLY A 47 6.31 -3.65 -3.66
C GLY A 47 5.31 -3.87 -4.80
N LEU A 48 4.33 -4.75 -4.67
CA LEU A 48 3.32 -5.01 -5.70
C LEU A 48 2.24 -3.91 -5.68
N PRO A 49 2.14 -3.05 -6.71
CA PRO A 49 1.20 -1.92 -6.67
C PRO A 49 -0.25 -2.33 -6.46
N LEU A 50 -0.66 -3.46 -7.06
CA LEU A 50 -2.02 -3.97 -6.92
C LEU A 50 -2.32 -4.41 -5.48
N ALA A 51 -1.40 -5.11 -4.82
CA ALA A 51 -1.57 -5.54 -3.43
C ALA A 51 -1.65 -4.33 -2.49
N ILE A 52 -0.74 -3.37 -2.67
CA ILE A 52 -0.69 -2.13 -1.89
C ILE A 52 -2.01 -1.35 -1.99
N ILE A 53 -2.53 -1.17 -3.21
CA ILE A 53 -3.79 -0.44 -3.44
C ILE A 53 -4.96 -1.15 -2.79
N VAL A 54 -5.07 -2.47 -2.95
CA VAL A 54 -6.18 -3.27 -2.41
C VAL A 54 -6.19 -3.21 -0.88
N ILE A 55 -5.05 -3.50 -0.24
CA ILE A 55 -4.95 -3.52 1.22
C ILE A 55 -5.13 -2.10 1.78
N GLY A 56 -4.42 -1.12 1.24
CA GLY A 56 -4.53 0.27 1.70
C GLY A 56 -5.97 0.80 1.59
N SER A 57 -6.67 0.49 0.49
CA SER A 57 -8.07 0.90 0.31
C SER A 57 -9.02 0.21 1.29
N SER A 58 -8.79 -1.06 1.63
CA SER A 58 -9.62 -1.79 2.61
C SER A 58 -9.51 -1.25 4.03
N MET A 59 -8.38 -0.62 4.37
CA MET A 59 -8.14 -0.01 5.68
C MET A 59 -8.71 1.41 5.79
N ARG A 60 -9.15 2.02 4.68
CA ARG A 60 -9.73 3.36 4.71
C ARG A 60 -11.00 3.41 5.56
N GLY A 61 -11.06 4.38 6.46
CA GLY A 61 -12.17 4.55 7.41
C GLY A 61 -12.18 3.53 8.56
N GLN A 62 -11.26 2.57 8.61
CA GLN A 62 -11.17 1.59 9.69
C GLN A 62 -10.32 2.12 10.84
N THR A 63 -10.97 2.43 11.97
CA THR A 63 -10.31 2.95 13.19
C THR A 63 -10.08 1.87 14.25
N ARG A 64 -10.63 0.66 14.04
CA ARG A 64 -10.43 -0.52 14.88
C ARG A 64 -9.69 -1.58 14.09
N VAL A 65 -8.55 -2.01 14.62
CA VAL A 65 -7.92 -3.27 14.25
C VAL A 65 -8.46 -4.31 15.22
N GLU A 66 -9.25 -5.25 14.71
CA GLU A 66 -9.65 -6.42 15.49
C GLU A 66 -8.54 -7.47 15.31
N LEU A 67 -7.81 -7.73 16.40
CA LEU A 67 -6.76 -8.76 16.48
C LEU A 67 -7.37 -10.11 16.85
#